data_AF-A0A9Q0NQF7-F1
#
_entry.id   AF-A0A9Q0NQF7-F1
#
_cell.length_a   1.000
_cell.length_b   1.000
_cell.length_c   1.000
_cell.angle_alpha   90.00
_cell.angle_beta   90.00
_cell.angle_gamma   90.00
#
_symmetry.space_group_name_H-M   'P 1'
#
loop_
_entity.id
_entity.type
_entity.pdbx_description
1 polymer ?
#
loop_
_entity_poly.entity_id
_entity_poly.type
_entity_poly.pdbx_seq_one_letter_code
_entity_poly.pdbx_strand_id
1 'polypeptide(L)'
;MSEMLTSFPNVTGRLMKNPEGQWMIKCNDAGVRMVEARIKGSVENWLKGVDREKELKLVHWEEMDHKPYFWSTFYVQITEFEEGGVAIGLSCFHLLADPTCASMFVKAWADMTLTGKMLNNPPLSHQLPPRGPAGRKNPSHDQPSMELINCYKSIADKTNLVSTDTKHATIALAFSDPMVRAMAASDQSSPSPFEALAGLFWVCISKLKGAGDELTRKNLKGQRLPDVAKVIGEVMSEMDKDGIIDLIEWLEHNDHQSPPTMNGCDLICASLEAVDPYLAVFEEDLIPVRVSCYLEPVVGVGHVLVLPSPPGEGPFSRVVMVTLPEDEAVRLCEDDLILSFSPTILMGVNN
;
A
#
# COMPACT_ATOMS: atom_id res chain seq x y z
N MET A 1 -1.54 -9.29 22.82
CA MET A 1 -2.20 -8.12 22.18
C MET A 1 -2.66 -7.07 23.19
N SER A 2 -3.47 -7.42 24.20
CA SER A 2 -4.04 -6.45 25.17
C SER A 2 -3.00 -5.51 25.80
N GLU A 3 -1.84 -6.03 26.19
CA GLU A 3 -0.74 -5.21 26.75
C GLU A 3 -0.17 -4.23 25.72
N MET A 4 0.10 -4.69 24.49
CA MET A 4 0.58 -3.82 23.41
C MET A 4 -0.40 -2.67 23.14
N LEU A 5 -1.71 -2.94 23.14
CA LEU A 5 -2.74 -1.94 22.84
C LEU A 5 -2.74 -0.72 23.79
N THR A 6 -2.16 -0.84 24.98
CA THR A 6 -1.98 0.31 25.90
C THR A 6 -1.13 1.42 25.29
N SER A 7 -0.25 1.07 24.35
CA SER A 7 0.60 2.02 23.64
C SER A 7 -0.04 2.55 22.34
N PHE A 8 -1.27 2.12 22.03
CA PHE A 8 -2.00 2.40 20.79
C PHE A 8 -3.45 2.84 21.08
N PRO A 9 -3.66 3.97 21.79
CA PRO A 9 -5.01 4.40 22.20
C PRO A 9 -5.93 4.71 21.02
N ASN A 10 -5.39 5.15 19.88
CA ASN A 10 -6.15 5.39 18.65
C ASN A 10 -6.70 4.08 18.04
N VAL A 11 -5.98 2.96 18.19
CA VAL A 11 -6.39 1.64 17.70
C VAL A 11 -7.55 1.06 18.50
N THR A 12 -7.73 1.47 19.75
CA THR A 12 -8.84 1.00 20.61
C THR A 12 -10.00 2.00 20.69
N GLY A 13 -9.85 3.16 20.03
CA GLY A 13 -10.84 4.23 20.03
C GLY A 13 -12.01 4.01 19.06
N ARG A 14 -12.83 5.06 18.89
CA ARG A 14 -13.90 5.11 17.90
C ARG A 14 -13.82 6.38 17.08
N LEU A 15 -14.06 6.24 15.77
CA LEU A 15 -14.13 7.37 14.86
C LEU A 15 -15.41 8.16 15.12
N MET A 16 -15.29 9.48 15.16
CA MET A 16 -16.43 10.40 15.26
C MET A 16 -16.13 11.70 14.53
N LYS A 17 -17.16 12.51 14.31
CA LYS A 17 -17.00 13.89 13.84
C LYS A 17 -17.17 14.87 15.01
N ASN A 18 -16.36 15.92 15.06
CA ASN A 18 -16.57 17.04 15.97
C ASN A 18 -17.78 17.89 15.52
N PRO A 19 -18.24 18.89 16.30
CA PRO A 19 -19.34 19.77 15.90
C PRO A 19 -19.12 20.49 14.56
N GLU A 20 -17.86 20.72 14.18
CA GLU A 20 -17.44 21.34 12.93
C GLU A 20 -17.44 20.36 11.74
N GLY A 21 -17.71 19.07 11.98
CA GLY A 21 -17.79 18.02 10.95
C GLY A 21 -16.46 17.33 10.62
N GLN A 22 -15.39 17.66 11.33
CA GLN A 22 -14.04 17.13 11.14
C GLN A 22 -13.89 15.77 11.82
N TRP A 23 -13.16 14.87 11.18
CA TRP A 23 -12.88 13.55 11.73
C TRP A 23 -11.96 13.61 12.95
N MET A 24 -12.29 12.84 13.97
CA MET A 24 -11.49 12.67 15.17
C MET A 24 -11.63 11.24 15.72
N ILE A 25 -10.63 10.79 16.47
CA ILE A 25 -10.68 9.52 17.18
C ILE A 25 -10.93 9.80 18.66
N LYS A 26 -12.04 9.28 19.19
CA LYS A 26 -12.28 9.25 20.62
C LYS A 26 -11.59 8.02 21.20
N CYS A 27 -10.46 8.22 21.88
CA CYS A 27 -9.78 7.17 22.64
C CYS A 27 -10.60 6.82 23.90
N ASN A 28 -11.51 5.86 23.76
CA ASN A 28 -12.45 5.45 24.80
C ASN A 28 -12.29 3.98 25.22
N ASP A 29 -11.14 3.39 24.95
CA ASP A 29 -10.78 1.99 25.27
C ASP A 29 -11.86 0.98 24.85
N ALA A 30 -12.57 1.26 23.76
CA ALA A 30 -13.64 0.41 23.26
C ALA A 30 -13.10 -0.89 22.61
N GLY A 31 -11.78 -1.05 22.54
CA GLY A 31 -11.10 -2.25 22.09
C GLY A 31 -11.07 -2.42 20.57
N VAL A 32 -10.38 -3.48 20.17
CA VAL A 32 -10.24 -3.96 18.78
C VAL A 32 -11.16 -5.15 18.58
N ARG A 33 -11.85 -5.23 17.43
CA ARG A 33 -12.62 -6.42 17.07
C ARG A 33 -11.68 -7.51 16.58
N MET A 34 -11.77 -8.67 17.21
CA MET A 34 -10.98 -9.85 16.90
C MET A 34 -11.90 -10.99 16.47
N VAL A 35 -11.57 -11.63 15.35
CA VAL A 35 -12.29 -12.76 14.77
C VAL A 35 -11.38 -13.98 14.75
N GLU A 36 -11.90 -15.12 15.17
CA GLU A 36 -11.23 -16.41 15.06
C GLU A 36 -11.91 -17.23 13.96
N ALA A 37 -11.11 -17.82 13.08
CA ALA A 37 -11.57 -18.63 11.96
C ALA A 37 -10.72 -19.89 11.83
N ARG A 38 -11.23 -20.89 11.10
CA ARG A 38 -10.53 -22.13 10.82
C ARG A 38 -10.72 -22.54 9.37
N ILE A 39 -9.65 -23.00 8.73
CA ILE A 39 -9.64 -23.49 7.36
C ILE A 39 -9.13 -24.93 7.32
N LYS A 40 -9.75 -25.75 6.47
CA LYS A 40 -9.33 -27.14 6.26
C LYS A 40 -8.08 -27.22 5.38
N GLY A 41 -7.21 -28.17 5.68
CA GLY A 41 -5.97 -28.41 4.94
C GLY A 41 -4.75 -27.68 5.51
N SER A 42 -3.63 -27.74 4.78
CA SER A 42 -2.37 -27.08 5.13
C SER A 42 -2.18 -25.73 4.45
N VAL A 43 -1.34 -24.88 5.05
CA VAL A 43 -0.89 -23.61 4.46
C VAL A 43 -0.26 -23.84 3.08
N GLU A 44 0.59 -24.87 2.95
CA GLU A 44 1.26 -25.19 1.67
C GLU A 44 0.25 -25.51 0.56
N ASN A 45 -0.76 -26.34 0.86
CA ASN A 45 -1.78 -26.68 -0.12
C ASN A 45 -2.69 -25.50 -0.45
N TRP A 46 -2.97 -24.66 0.54
CA TRP A 46 -3.76 -23.45 0.32
C TRP A 46 -3.04 -22.45 -0.62
N LEU A 47 -1.74 -22.25 -0.42
CA LEU A 47 -0.93 -21.36 -1.27
C LEU A 47 -0.83 -21.80 -2.73
N LYS A 48 -0.94 -23.10 -3.03
CA LYS A 48 -0.89 -23.63 -4.42
C LYS A 48 -2.05 -23.17 -5.30
N GLY A 49 -3.18 -22.80 -4.71
CA GLY A 49 -4.39 -22.40 -5.43
C GLY A 49 -5.03 -21.15 -4.87
N VAL A 50 -4.26 -20.31 -4.20
CA VAL A 50 -4.75 -19.05 -3.64
C VAL A 50 -5.01 -18.05 -4.76
N ASP A 51 -6.09 -17.28 -4.60
CA ASP A 51 -6.44 -16.14 -5.43
C ASP A 51 -6.83 -14.97 -4.51
N ARG A 52 -7.07 -13.80 -5.11
CA ARG A 52 -7.49 -12.58 -4.39
C ARG A 52 -8.67 -12.85 -3.45
N GLU A 53 -9.72 -13.52 -3.93
CA GLU A 53 -10.94 -13.75 -3.15
C GLU A 53 -10.68 -14.66 -1.94
N LYS A 54 -9.77 -15.64 -2.07
CA LYS A 54 -9.35 -16.49 -0.95
C LYS A 54 -8.49 -15.74 0.06
N GLU A 55 -7.54 -14.91 -0.38
CA GLU A 55 -6.75 -14.06 0.53
C GLU A 55 -7.63 -13.07 1.29
N LEU A 56 -8.61 -12.45 0.63
CA LEU A 56 -9.57 -11.55 1.27
C LEU A 56 -10.49 -12.23 2.29
N LYS A 57 -10.58 -13.57 2.32
CA LYS A 57 -11.27 -14.31 3.40
C LYS A 57 -10.44 -14.47 4.66
N LEU A 58 -9.13 -14.18 4.61
CA LEU A 58 -8.24 -14.21 5.78
C LEU A 58 -8.25 -12.91 6.58
N VAL A 59 -8.96 -11.91 6.08
CA VAL A 59 -9.11 -10.58 6.69
C VAL A 59 -10.59 -10.30 6.90
N HIS A 60 -10.91 -9.68 8.03
CA HIS A 60 -12.26 -9.25 8.35
C HIS A 60 -12.33 -7.73 8.37
N TRP A 61 -13.38 -7.16 7.79
CA TRP A 61 -13.75 -5.76 7.95
C TRP A 61 -15.27 -5.62 7.83
N GLU A 62 -15.78 -4.47 8.26
CA GLU A 62 -17.18 -4.10 8.11
C GLU A 62 -17.26 -2.80 7.31
N GLU A 63 -18.23 -2.69 6.41
CA GLU A 63 -18.55 -1.41 5.78
C GLU A 63 -18.98 -0.41 6.87
N MET A 64 -18.42 0.80 6.82
CA MET A 64 -18.76 1.83 7.80
C MET A 64 -20.19 2.31 7.54
N ASP A 65 -21.12 1.89 8.40
CA ASP A 65 -22.50 2.37 8.38
C ASP A 65 -22.59 3.85 8.86
N HIS A 66 -23.77 4.46 8.78
CA HIS A 66 -24.08 5.84 9.18
C HIS A 66 -23.80 6.17 10.66
N LYS A 67 -23.36 5.20 11.48
CA LYS A 67 -22.96 5.39 12.88
C LYS A 67 -21.52 4.90 13.13
N PRO A 68 -20.49 5.70 12.77
CA PRO A 68 -19.08 5.35 12.92
C PRO A 68 -18.68 4.96 14.35
N TYR A 69 -19.43 5.41 15.36
CA TYR A 69 -19.18 5.13 16.77
C TYR A 69 -19.21 3.63 17.13
N PHE A 70 -19.98 2.79 16.40
CA PHE A 70 -20.03 1.35 16.65
C PHE A 70 -18.93 0.56 15.91
N TRP A 71 -18.20 1.23 15.03
CA TRP A 71 -17.22 0.62 14.15
C TRP A 71 -15.84 0.60 14.81
N SER A 72 -15.15 -0.55 14.77
CA SER A 72 -13.82 -0.71 15.35
C SER A 72 -12.77 -0.07 14.46
N THR A 73 -11.86 0.76 14.98
CA THR A 73 -10.84 1.43 14.15
C THR A 73 -9.92 0.44 13.41
N PHE A 74 -9.68 -0.71 14.04
CA PHE A 74 -8.93 -1.83 13.48
C PHE A 74 -9.70 -3.13 13.69
N TYR A 75 -9.50 -4.10 12.80
CA TYR A 75 -9.97 -5.48 12.95
C TYR A 75 -8.79 -6.42 12.81
N VAL A 76 -8.81 -7.48 13.61
CA VAL A 76 -7.86 -8.58 13.51
C VAL A 76 -8.63 -9.86 13.27
N GLN A 77 -8.16 -10.67 12.33
CA GLN A 77 -8.62 -12.03 12.14
C GLN A 77 -7.45 -12.99 12.35
N ILE A 78 -7.61 -13.99 13.21
CA ILE A 78 -6.69 -15.12 13.32
C ILE A 78 -7.36 -16.32 12.70
N THR A 79 -6.71 -16.89 11.68
CA THR A 79 -7.23 -18.05 10.95
C THR A 79 -6.29 -19.23 11.11
N GLU A 80 -6.74 -20.29 11.78
CA GLU A 80 -5.96 -21.52 11.98
C GLU A 80 -6.19 -22.52 10.85
N PHE A 81 -5.10 -23.17 10.41
CA PHE A 81 -5.16 -24.26 9.44
C PHE A 81 -5.21 -25.60 10.17
N GLU A 82 -6.08 -26.53 9.74
CA GLU A 82 -6.26 -27.84 10.41
C GLU A 82 -4.96 -28.67 10.49
N GLU A 83 -4.10 -28.58 9.47
CA GLU A 83 -2.81 -29.29 9.43
C GLU A 83 -1.65 -28.49 10.05
N GLY A 84 -1.95 -27.35 10.70
CA GLY A 84 -0.97 -26.45 11.30
C GLY A 84 -0.66 -25.22 10.45
N GLY A 85 -0.20 -24.18 11.13
CA GLY A 85 0.00 -22.84 10.56
C GLY A 85 -1.17 -21.90 10.86
N VAL A 86 -0.89 -20.60 10.78
CA VAL A 86 -1.83 -19.52 11.11
C VAL A 86 -1.69 -18.40 10.09
N ALA A 87 -2.82 -17.82 9.68
CA ALA A 87 -2.86 -16.53 9.01
C ALA A 87 -3.37 -15.45 9.96
N ILE A 88 -2.67 -14.32 10.00
CA ILE A 88 -3.06 -13.13 10.76
C ILE A 88 -3.48 -12.05 9.76
N GLY A 89 -4.79 -11.79 9.70
CA GLY A 89 -5.36 -10.69 8.92
C GLY A 89 -5.50 -9.43 9.76
N LEU A 90 -5.07 -8.28 9.22
CA LEU A 90 -5.30 -6.97 9.79
C LEU A 90 -6.06 -6.12 8.77
N SER A 91 -7.09 -5.38 9.21
CA SER A 91 -7.73 -4.36 8.40
C SER A 91 -7.97 -3.08 9.19
N CYS A 92 -7.88 -1.94 8.52
CA CYS A 92 -8.18 -0.62 9.05
C CYS A 92 -8.48 0.34 7.89
N PHE A 93 -9.22 1.42 8.15
CA PHE A 93 -9.37 2.46 7.13
C PHE A 93 -8.08 3.25 6.95
N HIS A 94 -7.78 3.60 5.70
CA HIS A 94 -6.60 4.41 5.36
C HIS A 94 -6.64 5.83 5.97
N LEU A 95 -7.81 6.29 6.42
CA LEU A 95 -7.96 7.50 7.24
C LEU A 95 -7.18 7.42 8.57
N LEU A 96 -6.99 6.20 9.09
CA LEU A 96 -6.43 5.95 10.42
C LEU A 96 -4.94 5.58 10.37
N ALA A 97 -4.54 4.83 9.35
CA ALA A 97 -3.19 4.31 9.21
C ALA A 97 -2.89 4.01 7.73
N ASP A 98 -1.66 4.31 7.32
CA ASP A 98 -1.11 3.80 6.07
C ASP A 98 -0.59 2.35 6.27
N PRO A 99 -0.22 1.63 5.19
CA PRO A 99 0.31 0.27 5.30
C PRO A 99 1.60 0.16 6.14
N THR A 100 2.39 1.22 6.20
CA THR A 100 3.60 1.31 7.05
C THR A 100 3.19 1.23 8.53
N CYS A 101 2.22 2.05 8.95
CA CYS A 101 1.63 2.07 10.28
C CYS A 101 0.99 0.73 10.64
N ALA A 102 0.25 0.13 9.70
CA ALA A 102 -0.36 -1.18 9.87
C ALA A 102 0.71 -2.27 10.09
N SER A 103 1.77 -2.28 9.29
CA SER A 103 2.89 -3.24 9.43
C SER A 103 3.62 -3.08 10.77
N MET A 104 3.86 -1.84 11.19
CA MET A 104 4.47 -1.56 12.50
C MET A 104 3.57 -1.98 13.66
N PHE A 105 2.25 -1.88 13.53
CA PHE A 105 1.31 -2.39 14.53
C PHE A 105 1.42 -3.92 14.67
N VAL A 106 1.43 -4.66 13.57
CA VAL A 106 1.60 -6.13 13.61
C VAL A 106 2.96 -6.50 14.19
N LYS A 107 4.02 -5.78 13.80
CA LYS A 107 5.36 -5.99 14.37
C LYS A 107 5.39 -5.72 15.88
N ALA A 108 4.79 -4.63 16.35
CA ALA A 108 4.71 -4.31 17.76
C ALA A 108 3.95 -5.39 18.55
N TRP A 109 2.88 -5.94 17.96
CA TRP A 109 2.16 -7.07 18.54
C TRP A 109 3.05 -8.32 18.61
N ALA A 110 3.78 -8.63 17.54
CA ALA A 110 4.70 -9.76 17.49
C ALA A 110 5.80 -9.63 18.56
N ASP A 111 6.49 -8.48 18.62
CA ASP A 111 7.54 -8.20 19.60
C ASP A 111 7.05 -8.36 21.05
N MET A 112 5.86 -7.80 21.35
CA MET A 112 5.25 -7.93 22.67
C MET A 112 4.92 -9.39 23.01
N THR A 113 4.41 -10.14 22.04
CA THR A 113 4.04 -11.56 22.24
C THR A 113 5.27 -12.43 22.45
N LEU A 114 6.32 -12.23 21.66
CA LEU A 114 7.55 -13.02 21.69
C LEU A 114 8.45 -12.66 22.87
N THR A 115 8.62 -11.38 23.16
CA THR A 115 9.66 -10.89 24.09
C THR A 115 9.12 -10.22 25.36
N GLY A 116 7.80 -10.03 25.46
CA GLY A 116 7.17 -9.29 26.56
C GLY A 116 7.48 -7.79 26.58
N LYS A 117 8.04 -7.25 25.50
CA LYS A 117 8.31 -5.81 25.34
C LYS A 117 8.23 -5.40 23.88
N MET A 118 7.89 -4.14 23.64
CA MET A 118 8.01 -3.56 22.31
C MET A 118 9.48 -3.19 22.05
N LEU A 119 10.05 -3.66 20.94
CA LEU A 119 11.44 -3.35 20.59
C LEU A 119 11.60 -1.96 19.97
N ASN A 120 10.51 -1.40 19.42
CA ASN A 120 10.45 -0.06 18.81
C ASN A 120 9.32 0.77 19.46
N ASN A 121 9.48 2.09 19.56
CA ASN A 121 8.40 2.98 20.02
C ASN A 121 7.24 2.97 19.00
N PRO A 122 5.97 3.03 19.46
CA PRO A 122 4.84 3.21 18.56
C PRO A 122 4.94 4.57 17.85
N PRO A 123 4.96 4.62 16.51
CA PRO A 123 5.06 5.87 15.76
C PRO A 123 3.71 6.59 15.59
N LEU A 124 2.61 6.01 16.06
CA LEU A 124 1.26 6.49 15.70
C LEU A 124 0.84 7.83 16.31
N SER A 125 1.73 8.46 17.09
CA SER A 125 1.51 9.80 17.62
C SER A 125 2.61 10.76 17.14
N HIS A 126 3.04 10.66 15.88
CA HIS A 126 3.71 11.80 15.26
C HIS A 126 2.66 12.88 15.01
N GLN A 127 2.65 13.89 15.88
CA GLN A 127 2.07 15.18 15.52
C GLN A 127 2.75 15.63 14.22
N LEU A 128 1.96 16.16 13.29
CA LEU A 128 2.48 16.79 12.09
C LEU A 128 3.63 17.75 12.50
N PRO A 129 4.71 17.84 11.70
CA PRO A 129 5.87 18.66 12.05
C PRO A 129 5.44 20.05 12.56
N PRO A 130 6.07 20.58 13.63
CA PRO A 130 5.71 21.89 14.15
C PRO A 130 5.75 22.93 13.04
N ARG A 131 4.61 23.58 12.80
CA ARG A 131 4.47 24.60 11.76
C ARG A 131 5.39 25.78 12.06
N GLY A 132 5.93 26.41 11.02
CA GLY A 132 6.52 27.74 11.17
C GLY A 132 5.49 28.73 11.71
N PRO A 133 5.88 29.78 12.46
CA PRO A 133 4.93 30.77 12.93
C PRO A 133 4.18 31.36 11.73
N ALA A 134 2.84 31.31 11.79
CA ALA A 134 1.94 31.86 10.78
C ALA A 134 2.42 33.27 10.38
N GLY A 135 2.95 33.40 9.17
CA GLY A 135 3.47 34.67 8.64
C GLY A 135 4.97 34.74 8.38
N ARG A 136 5.78 33.72 8.69
CA ARG A 136 7.13 33.62 8.10
C ARG A 136 7.04 33.05 6.70
N LYS A 137 6.81 33.92 5.73
CA LYS A 137 7.30 33.67 4.36
C LYS A 137 8.80 33.41 4.48
N ASN A 138 9.26 32.21 4.14
CA ASN A 138 10.68 32.00 3.93
C ASN A 138 11.09 32.97 2.83
N PRO A 139 12.06 33.88 3.04
CA PRO A 139 12.46 34.84 2.01
C PRO A 139 13.12 34.18 0.79
N SER A 140 13.29 32.86 0.80
CA SER A 140 13.75 32.03 -0.32
C SER A 140 12.63 31.24 -1.03
N HIS A 141 11.39 31.27 -0.53
CA HIS A 141 10.22 30.62 -1.13
C HIS A 141 9.09 31.65 -1.26
N ASP A 142 9.14 32.45 -2.32
CA ASP A 142 8.08 33.42 -2.64
C ASP A 142 6.80 32.76 -3.19
N GLN A 143 6.79 31.43 -3.38
CA GLN A 143 5.65 30.69 -3.89
C GLN A 143 5.54 29.30 -3.26
N PRO A 144 4.34 28.89 -2.78
CA PRO A 144 4.08 27.52 -2.36
C PRO A 144 4.36 26.55 -3.51
N SER A 145 4.87 25.35 -3.22
CA SER A 145 4.93 24.27 -4.20
C SER A 145 3.51 23.90 -4.63
N MET A 146 3.11 24.40 -5.81
CA MET A 146 1.77 24.19 -6.35
C MET A 146 1.61 22.81 -7.00
N GLU A 147 2.69 22.05 -7.19
CA GLU A 147 2.68 20.81 -7.98
C GLU A 147 1.84 19.72 -7.31
N LEU A 148 2.09 19.43 -6.03
CA LEU A 148 1.31 18.45 -5.26
C LEU A 148 -0.14 18.90 -5.08
N ILE A 149 -0.36 20.20 -4.84
CA ILE A 149 -1.71 20.79 -4.74
C ILE A 149 -2.47 20.63 -6.07
N ASN A 150 -1.81 20.91 -7.20
CA ASN A 150 -2.42 20.77 -8.53
C ASN A 150 -2.67 19.31 -8.89
N CYS A 151 -1.76 18.41 -8.50
CA CYS A 151 -1.94 16.96 -8.63
C CYS A 151 -3.20 16.52 -7.87
N TYR A 152 -3.34 16.93 -6.60
CA TYR A 152 -4.52 16.64 -5.80
C TYR A 152 -5.81 17.16 -6.45
N LYS A 153 -5.83 18.43 -6.91
CA LYS A 153 -6.99 19.01 -7.60
C LYS A 153 -7.38 18.22 -8.85
N SER A 154 -6.40 17.82 -9.66
CA SER A 154 -6.60 16.99 -10.84
C SER A 154 -7.23 15.63 -10.48
N ILE A 155 -6.75 14.97 -9.43
CA ILE A 155 -7.32 13.72 -8.92
C ILE A 155 -8.76 13.93 -8.45
N ALA A 156 -9.00 15.03 -7.72
CA ALA A 156 -10.32 15.37 -7.19
C ALA A 156 -11.36 15.54 -8.29
N ASP A 157 -11.00 16.24 -9.37
CA ASP A 157 -11.89 16.47 -10.51
C ASP A 157 -12.23 15.16 -11.25
N LYS A 158 -11.26 14.27 -11.42
CA LYS A 158 -11.42 12.99 -12.14
C LYS A 158 -12.24 11.95 -11.35
N THR A 159 -12.28 12.04 -10.02
CA THR A 159 -12.89 11.00 -9.16
C THR A 159 -14.41 10.85 -9.34
N ASN A 160 -15.08 11.89 -9.84
CA ASN A 160 -16.53 11.91 -10.01
C ASN A 160 -17.08 11.01 -11.16
N LEU A 161 -16.22 10.26 -11.85
CA LEU A 161 -16.58 9.55 -13.09
C LEU A 161 -16.45 8.01 -13.05
N VAL A 162 -16.06 7.42 -11.92
CA VAL A 162 -15.57 6.03 -11.90
C VAL A 162 -16.65 5.05 -11.45
N SER A 163 -16.96 4.09 -12.31
CA SER A 163 -17.84 2.96 -12.00
C SER A 163 -17.10 1.91 -11.16
N THR A 164 -17.77 1.37 -10.14
CA THR A 164 -17.24 0.34 -9.23
C THR A 164 -17.59 -1.10 -9.65
N ASP A 165 -18.22 -1.29 -10.81
CA ASP A 165 -18.81 -2.60 -11.20
C ASP A 165 -17.83 -3.53 -11.97
N THR A 166 -16.55 -3.14 -12.04
CA THR A 166 -15.53 -3.97 -12.72
C THR A 166 -14.97 -4.99 -11.75
N LYS A 167 -14.99 -6.27 -12.11
CA LYS A 167 -14.31 -7.33 -11.36
C LYS A 167 -12.79 -7.18 -11.52
N HIS A 168 -12.09 -7.15 -10.39
CA HIS A 168 -10.64 -7.02 -10.33
C HIS A 168 -9.99 -8.33 -9.89
N ALA A 169 -8.84 -8.63 -10.45
CA ALA A 169 -7.97 -9.73 -10.05
C ALA A 169 -6.63 -9.18 -9.56
N THR A 170 -5.99 -9.91 -8.64
CA THR A 170 -4.64 -9.59 -8.15
C THR A 170 -3.67 -10.69 -8.58
N ILE A 171 -2.52 -10.28 -9.10
CA ILE A 171 -1.39 -11.16 -9.41
C ILE A 171 -0.25 -10.78 -8.46
N ALA A 172 0.47 -11.77 -7.95
CA ALA A 172 1.66 -11.56 -7.15
C ALA A 172 2.87 -12.22 -7.83
N LEU A 173 3.88 -11.41 -8.14
CA LEU A 173 5.09 -11.82 -8.85
C LEU A 173 6.31 -11.56 -7.98
N ALA A 174 7.14 -12.57 -7.76
CA ALA A 174 8.45 -12.43 -7.12
C ALA A 174 9.55 -12.21 -8.16
N PHE A 175 10.25 -11.10 -8.01
CA PHE A 175 11.45 -10.75 -8.78
C PHE A 175 12.68 -10.94 -7.89
N SER A 176 13.64 -11.73 -8.37
CA SER A 176 14.90 -11.96 -7.66
C SER A 176 15.85 -10.76 -7.77
N ASP A 177 16.82 -10.68 -6.85
CA ASP A 177 17.85 -9.65 -6.78
C ASP A 177 18.57 -9.43 -8.13
N PRO A 178 19.06 -10.47 -8.86
CA PRO A 178 19.67 -10.26 -10.16
C PRO A 178 18.69 -9.75 -11.22
N MET A 179 17.41 -10.12 -11.18
CA MET A 179 16.39 -9.60 -12.11
C MET A 179 16.20 -8.10 -11.91
N VAL A 180 16.04 -7.67 -10.65
CA VAL A 180 15.82 -6.26 -10.32
C VAL A 180 17.05 -5.42 -10.64
N ARG A 181 18.26 -5.93 -10.38
CA ARG A 181 19.50 -5.25 -10.79
C ARG A 181 19.64 -5.14 -12.30
N ALA A 182 19.24 -6.16 -13.06
CA ALA A 182 19.26 -6.11 -14.51
C ALA A 182 18.29 -5.05 -15.06
N MET A 183 17.12 -4.87 -14.43
CA MET A 183 16.19 -3.78 -14.75
C MET A 183 16.75 -2.40 -14.41
N ALA A 184 17.49 -2.30 -13.30
CA ALA A 184 18.07 -1.06 -12.80
C ALA A 184 19.47 -0.74 -13.38
N ALA A 185 19.97 -1.51 -14.35
CA ALA A 185 21.30 -1.28 -14.90
C ALA A 185 21.32 -0.02 -15.78
N SER A 186 21.98 1.04 -15.29
CA SER A 186 22.17 2.32 -15.98
C SER A 186 23.60 2.84 -15.80
N ASP A 187 24.11 3.59 -16.78
CA ASP A 187 25.50 4.07 -16.83
C ASP A 187 25.81 5.21 -15.83
N GLN A 188 24.80 5.85 -15.24
CA GLN A 188 24.97 7.09 -14.43
C GLN A 188 24.55 6.92 -12.96
N SER A 189 23.37 6.36 -12.72
CA SER A 189 22.84 6.06 -11.39
C SER A 189 21.84 4.91 -11.51
N SER A 190 21.99 3.87 -10.70
CA SER A 190 21.05 2.75 -10.70
C SER A 190 19.77 3.18 -9.98
N PRO A 191 18.58 3.15 -10.62
CA PRO A 191 17.32 3.41 -9.96
C PRO A 191 17.08 2.45 -8.79
N SER A 192 16.23 2.88 -7.85
CA SER A 192 15.80 2.02 -6.75
C SER A 192 15.01 0.79 -7.26
N PRO A 193 14.93 -0.30 -6.48
CA PRO A 193 14.07 -1.43 -6.80
C PRO A 193 12.63 -1.02 -7.13
N PHE A 194 12.08 -0.06 -6.35
CA PHE A 194 10.79 0.54 -6.60
C PHE A 194 10.70 1.18 -7.99
N GLU A 195 11.60 2.11 -8.31
CA GLU A 195 11.61 2.84 -9.58
C GLU A 195 11.70 1.90 -10.78
N ALA A 196 12.56 0.89 -10.70
CA ALA A 196 12.73 -0.11 -11.75
C ALA A 196 11.45 -0.92 -12.00
N LEU A 197 10.82 -1.42 -10.93
CA LEU A 197 9.60 -2.22 -11.02
C LEU A 197 8.39 -1.37 -11.39
N ALA A 198 8.23 -0.19 -10.78
CA ALA A 198 7.18 0.76 -11.14
C ALA A 198 7.28 1.15 -12.62
N GLY A 199 8.49 1.39 -13.13
CA GLY A 199 8.75 1.65 -14.54
C GLY A 199 8.36 0.47 -15.43
N LEU A 200 8.74 -0.76 -15.07
CA LEU A 200 8.34 -1.98 -15.79
C LEU A 200 6.81 -2.08 -15.91
N PHE A 201 6.10 -2.04 -14.80
CA PHE A 201 4.65 -2.21 -14.79
C PHE A 201 3.94 -1.04 -15.45
N TRP A 202 4.43 0.19 -15.30
CA TRP A 202 3.88 1.34 -16.03
C TRP A 202 3.97 1.14 -17.54
N VAL A 203 5.12 0.67 -18.06
CA VAL A 203 5.29 0.37 -19.48
C VAL A 203 4.33 -0.73 -19.95
N CYS A 204 4.25 -1.85 -19.24
CA CYS A 204 3.40 -2.98 -19.62
C CYS A 204 1.92 -2.61 -19.57
N ILE A 205 1.44 -2.01 -18.48
CA ILE A 205 0.03 -1.62 -18.32
C ILE A 205 -0.37 -0.54 -19.33
N SER A 206 0.51 0.41 -19.63
CA SER A 206 0.25 1.44 -20.65
C SER A 206 0.06 0.83 -22.05
N LYS A 207 0.83 -0.21 -22.40
CA LYS A 207 0.66 -0.95 -23.66
C LYS A 207 -0.69 -1.66 -23.71
N LEU A 208 -1.09 -2.30 -22.60
CA LEU A 208 -2.33 -3.08 -22.51
C LEU A 208 -3.58 -2.21 -22.71
N LYS A 209 -3.60 -1.02 -22.13
CA LYS A 209 -4.75 -0.11 -22.12
C LYS A 209 -4.94 0.68 -23.42
N GLY A 210 -4.03 0.56 -24.39
CA GLY A 210 -4.16 1.22 -25.68
C GLY A 210 -4.21 2.75 -25.61
N ALA A 211 -3.87 3.37 -24.47
CA ALA A 211 -3.84 4.82 -24.32
C ALA A 211 -2.85 5.39 -25.36
N GLY A 212 -3.25 6.22 -26.33
CA GLY A 212 -4.38 7.13 -26.35
C GLY A 212 -3.93 8.57 -26.07
N ASP A 213 -2.71 8.74 -25.53
CA ASP A 213 -2.04 10.02 -25.48
C ASP A 213 -0.82 10.00 -26.40
N GLU A 214 -0.82 10.92 -27.38
CA GLU A 214 0.26 11.08 -28.33
C GLU A 214 1.58 11.43 -27.61
N LEU A 215 1.50 11.98 -26.39
CA LEU A 215 2.62 12.30 -25.52
C LEU A 215 3.25 11.05 -24.86
N THR A 216 2.45 10.17 -24.25
CA THR A 216 2.96 8.91 -23.65
C THR A 216 3.47 7.95 -24.71
N ARG A 217 2.85 7.93 -25.90
CA ARG A 217 3.30 7.10 -27.03
C ARG A 217 4.56 7.62 -27.71
N LYS A 218 4.76 8.95 -27.81
CA LYS A 218 5.99 9.54 -28.33
C LYS A 218 7.16 9.38 -27.36
N ASN A 219 6.89 9.44 -26.05
CA ASN A 219 7.92 9.23 -25.02
C ASN A 219 8.32 7.75 -24.92
N LEU A 220 7.37 6.80 -24.87
CA LEU A 220 7.68 5.38 -24.67
C LEU A 220 8.23 4.64 -25.91
N LYS A 221 8.06 5.19 -27.12
CA LYS A 221 8.63 4.58 -28.34
C LYS A 221 10.15 4.79 -28.37
N GLY A 222 10.88 3.83 -27.84
CA GLY A 222 12.35 3.76 -27.90
C GLY A 222 13.07 4.06 -26.59
N GLN A 223 12.35 4.37 -25.50
CA GLN A 223 12.94 4.49 -24.17
C GLN A 223 13.24 3.10 -23.58
N ARG A 224 14.43 2.95 -22.99
CA ARG A 224 14.81 1.72 -22.27
C ARG A 224 14.18 1.76 -20.88
N LEU A 225 13.95 0.59 -20.27
CA LEU A 225 13.42 0.50 -18.89
C LEU A 225 14.18 1.39 -17.88
N PRO A 226 15.53 1.49 -17.93
CA PRO A 226 16.27 2.40 -17.04
C PRO A 226 15.93 3.87 -17.25
N ASP A 227 15.57 4.30 -18.45
CA ASP A 227 15.18 5.69 -18.73
C ASP A 227 13.84 6.00 -18.05
N VAL A 228 12.88 5.08 -18.12
CA VAL A 228 11.56 5.23 -17.46
C VAL A 228 11.73 5.25 -15.94
N ALA A 229 12.54 4.34 -15.40
CA ALA A 229 12.83 4.30 -13.97
C ALA A 229 13.50 5.60 -13.49
N LYS A 230 14.40 6.17 -14.31
CA LYS A 230 15.04 7.47 -14.04
C LYS A 230 14.02 8.60 -13.96
N VAL A 231 13.05 8.66 -14.89
CA VAL A 231 11.97 9.67 -14.84
C VAL A 231 11.17 9.56 -13.55
N ILE A 232 10.87 8.33 -13.10
CA ILE A 232 10.19 8.12 -11.81
C ILE A 232 11.06 8.63 -10.66
N GLY A 233 12.36 8.30 -10.67
CA GLY A 233 13.31 8.76 -9.65
C GLY A 233 13.45 10.29 -9.60
N GLU A 234 13.44 10.96 -10.75
CA GLU A 234 13.47 12.43 -10.84
C GLU A 234 12.22 13.04 -10.17
N VAL A 235 11.02 12.56 -10.52
CA VAL A 235 9.76 13.03 -9.89
C VAL A 235 9.74 12.74 -8.38
N MET A 236 10.20 11.56 -7.95
CA MET A 236 10.28 11.21 -6.54
C MET A 236 11.28 12.10 -5.78
N SER A 237 12.32 12.60 -6.44
CA SER A 237 13.31 13.50 -5.85
C SER A 237 12.84 14.94 -5.72
N GLU A 238 11.88 15.36 -6.56
CA GLU A 238 11.23 16.67 -6.50
C GLU A 238 10.20 16.75 -5.35
N MET A 239 9.73 15.60 -4.86
CA MET A 239 8.81 15.54 -3.71
C MET A 239 9.56 15.80 -2.41
N ASP A 240 9.79 17.07 -2.11
CA ASP A 240 10.49 17.51 -0.92
C ASP A 240 9.55 17.73 0.28
N LYS A 241 10.16 17.92 1.45
CA LYS A 241 9.45 18.14 2.70
C LYS A 241 8.57 19.39 2.64
N ASP A 242 9.04 20.44 1.97
CA ASP A 242 8.37 21.74 1.95
C ASP A 242 7.09 21.66 1.11
N GLY A 243 7.11 20.98 -0.04
CA GLY A 243 5.91 20.71 -0.83
C GLY A 243 4.87 19.86 -0.11
N ILE A 244 5.30 18.89 0.70
CA ILE A 244 4.38 18.10 1.54
C ILE A 244 3.72 18.99 2.59
N ILE A 245 4.48 19.89 3.24
CA ILE A 245 3.94 20.84 4.21
C ILE A 245 2.96 21.81 3.55
N ASP A 246 3.29 22.34 2.36
CA ASP A 246 2.39 23.22 1.60
C ASP A 246 1.07 22.52 1.24
N LEU A 247 1.11 21.25 0.84
CA LEU A 247 -0.10 20.45 0.57
C LEU A 247 -0.94 20.28 1.83
N ILE A 248 -0.31 19.95 2.97
CA ILE A 248 -1.00 19.80 4.26
C ILE A 248 -1.70 21.10 4.64
N GLU A 249 -0.99 22.23 4.58
CA GLU A 249 -1.56 23.55 4.88
C GLU A 249 -2.70 23.89 3.93
N TRP A 250 -2.57 23.60 2.64
CA TRP A 250 -3.64 23.81 1.68
C TRP A 250 -4.88 22.95 1.99
N LEU A 251 -4.72 21.67 2.30
CA LEU A 251 -5.82 20.77 2.65
C LEU A 251 -6.56 21.20 3.92
N GLU A 252 -5.83 21.68 4.94
CA GLU A 252 -6.43 22.19 6.18
C GLU A 252 -7.33 23.41 5.95
N HIS A 253 -6.95 24.29 5.00
CA HIS A 253 -7.74 25.50 4.68
C HIS A 253 -8.88 25.23 3.70
N ASN A 254 -8.81 24.15 2.93
CA ASN A 254 -9.77 23.83 1.87
C ASN A 254 -10.63 22.60 2.22
N ASP A 255 -10.78 22.30 3.52
CA ASP A 255 -11.42 21.11 4.09
C ASP A 255 -12.61 20.63 3.24
N HIS A 256 -12.34 19.62 2.41
CA HIS A 256 -13.33 19.02 1.55
C HIS A 256 -14.19 18.10 2.42
N GLN A 257 -15.48 18.41 2.58
CA GLN A 257 -16.42 17.57 3.32
C GLN A 257 -16.49 16.12 2.80
N SER A 258 -16.06 15.90 1.54
CA SER A 258 -15.84 14.61 0.91
C SER A 258 -14.52 14.62 0.13
N PRO A 259 -13.41 14.12 0.69
CA PRO A 259 -12.16 13.99 -0.06
C PRO A 259 -12.35 12.99 -1.21
N PRO A 260 -11.67 13.18 -2.35
CA PRO A 260 -11.71 12.22 -3.45
C PRO A 260 -11.11 10.88 -3.01
N THR A 261 -11.62 9.79 -3.57
CA THR A 261 -10.99 8.48 -3.44
C THR A 261 -9.63 8.50 -4.11
N MET A 262 -8.57 8.19 -3.35
CA MET A 262 -7.21 8.12 -3.90
C MET A 262 -7.10 7.16 -5.09
N ASN A 263 -7.92 6.09 -5.10
CA ASN A 263 -7.88 5.02 -6.10
C ASN A 263 -8.63 5.34 -7.41
N GLY A 264 -9.09 6.56 -7.65
CA GLY A 264 -10.08 6.81 -8.71
C GLY A 264 -9.56 6.79 -10.15
N CYS A 265 -8.41 7.39 -10.39
CA CYS A 265 -8.26 8.13 -11.65
C CYS A 265 -7.12 7.66 -12.55
N ASP A 266 -6.01 7.26 -11.96
CA ASP A 266 -4.78 6.90 -12.65
C ASP A 266 -4.21 5.60 -12.06
N LEU A 267 -3.23 4.98 -12.72
CA LEU A 267 -2.51 3.83 -12.17
C LEU A 267 -1.73 4.26 -10.92
N ILE A 268 -1.96 3.58 -9.80
CA ILE A 268 -1.21 3.86 -8.56
C ILE A 268 -0.04 2.88 -8.45
N CYS A 269 1.17 3.40 -8.29
CA CYS A 269 2.33 2.61 -7.91
C CYS A 269 2.78 3.03 -6.51
N ALA A 270 2.81 2.11 -5.55
CA ALA A 270 3.20 2.39 -4.17
C ALA A 270 4.34 1.49 -3.71
N SER A 271 5.34 2.09 -3.06
CA SER A 271 6.40 1.36 -2.36
C SER A 271 5.97 1.08 -0.93
N LEU A 272 6.02 -0.19 -0.54
CA LEU A 272 5.79 -0.66 0.83
C LEU A 272 7.09 -1.19 1.46
N GLU A 273 8.24 -0.69 1.01
CA GLU A 273 9.57 -1.15 1.43
C GLU A 273 10.08 -0.48 2.72
N ALA A 274 9.38 0.54 3.20
CA ALA A 274 9.80 1.32 4.38
C ALA A 274 9.83 0.49 5.67
N VAL A 275 9.03 -0.58 5.75
CA VAL A 275 8.96 -1.50 6.88
C VAL A 275 8.97 -2.93 6.35
N ASP A 276 9.77 -3.79 6.98
CA ASP A 276 9.80 -5.21 6.66
C ASP A 276 8.73 -5.98 7.48
N PRO A 277 7.62 -6.42 6.85
CA PRO A 277 6.58 -7.17 7.54
C PRO A 277 7.02 -8.59 7.94
N TYR A 278 8.08 -9.13 7.35
CA TYR A 278 8.62 -10.44 7.72
C TYR A 278 9.31 -10.44 9.09
N LEU A 279 9.57 -9.26 9.67
CA LEU A 279 10.06 -9.10 11.04
C LEU A 279 8.96 -9.28 12.10
N ALA A 280 7.70 -9.46 11.72
CA ALA A 280 6.60 -9.74 12.64
C ALA A 280 6.60 -11.23 13.04
N VAL A 281 7.56 -11.61 13.89
CA VAL A 281 7.77 -12.98 14.38
C VAL A 281 7.11 -13.16 15.74
N PHE A 282 6.08 -14.00 15.83
CA PHE A 282 5.29 -14.24 17.05
C PHE A 282 5.84 -15.38 17.91
N GLU A 283 6.62 -16.28 17.32
CA GLU A 283 7.23 -17.45 17.95
C GLU A 283 8.64 -17.62 17.37
N GLU A 284 9.60 -18.04 18.18
CA GLU A 284 11.00 -18.17 17.76
C GLU A 284 11.12 -19.03 16.49
N ASP A 285 11.92 -18.55 15.52
CA ASP A 285 12.17 -19.19 14.23
C ASP A 285 10.95 -19.39 13.30
N LEU A 286 9.76 -18.90 13.66
CA LEU A 286 8.57 -18.91 12.81
C LEU A 286 8.36 -17.58 12.10
N ILE A 287 9.06 -17.41 10.97
CA ILE A 287 8.90 -16.24 10.10
C ILE A 287 7.64 -16.35 9.23
N PRO A 288 6.99 -15.22 8.87
CA PRO A 288 5.90 -15.24 7.90
C PRO A 288 6.34 -15.86 6.56
N VAL A 289 5.61 -16.86 6.08
CA VAL A 289 5.91 -17.50 4.77
C VAL A 289 5.37 -16.70 3.58
N ARG A 290 4.36 -15.85 3.84
CA ARG A 290 3.64 -15.06 2.85
C ARG A 290 3.13 -13.79 3.52
N VAL A 291 3.38 -12.65 2.89
CA VAL A 291 2.77 -11.37 3.24
C VAL A 291 2.05 -10.81 2.01
N SER A 292 0.87 -10.26 2.21
CA SER A 292 0.06 -9.66 1.14
C SER A 292 -0.64 -8.42 1.68
N CYS A 293 -0.75 -7.40 0.84
CA CYS A 293 -1.35 -6.12 1.18
C CYS A 293 -2.38 -5.75 0.11
N TYR A 294 -3.54 -5.25 0.54
CA TYR A 294 -4.64 -4.86 -0.32
C TYR A 294 -5.07 -3.43 0.01
N LEU A 295 -5.27 -2.63 -1.04
CA LEU A 295 -5.88 -1.31 -0.93
C LEU A 295 -7.31 -1.38 -1.47
N GLU A 296 -8.29 -1.33 -0.56
CA GLU A 296 -9.72 -1.45 -0.87
C GLU A 296 -10.49 -0.14 -0.65
N PRO A 297 -11.56 0.12 -1.41
CA PRO A 297 -11.96 -0.61 -2.61
C PRO A 297 -10.99 -0.35 -3.78
N VAL A 298 -10.89 -1.32 -4.69
CA VAL A 298 -10.20 -1.11 -5.96
C VAL A 298 -11.11 -0.28 -6.86
N VAL A 299 -10.62 0.89 -7.26
CA VAL A 299 -11.32 1.82 -8.15
C VAL A 299 -10.37 2.14 -9.31
N GLY A 300 -10.92 2.57 -10.44
CA GLY A 300 -10.14 3.17 -11.51
C GLY A 300 -9.29 2.19 -12.31
N VAL A 301 -8.04 2.60 -12.59
CA VAL A 301 -7.10 1.91 -13.49
C VAL A 301 -6.52 0.66 -12.83
N GLY A 302 -6.45 0.63 -11.50
CA GLY A 302 -5.81 -0.40 -10.69
C GLY A 302 -4.55 0.10 -9.97
N HIS A 303 -3.83 -0.81 -9.31
CA HIS A 303 -2.66 -0.47 -8.51
C HIS A 303 -1.55 -1.52 -8.58
N VAL A 304 -0.31 -1.08 -8.38
CA VAL A 304 0.93 -1.84 -8.30
C VAL A 304 1.56 -1.56 -6.94
N LEU A 305 1.62 -2.57 -6.08
CA LEU A 305 2.27 -2.50 -4.78
C LEU A 305 3.60 -3.24 -4.85
N VAL A 306 4.69 -2.55 -4.50
CA VAL A 306 6.03 -3.15 -4.43
C VAL A 306 6.35 -3.42 -2.97
N LEU A 307 6.47 -4.70 -2.62
CA LEU A 307 6.72 -5.20 -1.27
C LEU A 307 8.13 -5.79 -1.16
N PRO A 308 8.73 -5.80 0.05
CA PRO A 308 9.94 -6.58 0.30
C PRO A 308 9.69 -8.07 0.04
N SER A 309 10.72 -8.78 -0.42
CA SER A 309 10.70 -10.24 -0.52
C SER A 309 10.97 -10.90 0.84
N PRO A 310 10.61 -12.19 1.00
CA PRO A 310 10.99 -12.97 2.18
C PRO A 310 12.50 -12.89 2.48
N PRO A 311 12.90 -13.03 3.75
CA PRO A 311 14.31 -13.05 4.14
C PRO A 311 15.10 -14.11 3.35
N GLY A 312 16.32 -13.76 2.93
CA GLY A 312 17.22 -14.67 2.21
C GLY A 312 17.18 -14.56 0.68
N GLU A 313 16.19 -13.88 0.11
CA GLU A 313 16.07 -13.71 -1.36
C GLU A 313 17.04 -12.67 -1.94
N GLY A 314 17.67 -11.85 -1.10
CA GLY A 314 18.61 -10.79 -1.50
C GLY A 314 18.02 -9.36 -1.40
N PRO A 315 18.87 -8.34 -1.22
CA PRO A 315 18.45 -6.98 -0.85
C PRO A 315 17.62 -6.25 -1.93
N PHE A 316 17.73 -6.62 -3.20
CA PHE A 316 16.95 -6.02 -4.30
C PHE A 316 15.73 -6.85 -4.67
N SER A 317 15.56 -8.06 -4.11
CA SER A 317 14.41 -8.92 -4.39
C SER A 317 13.12 -8.29 -3.90
N ARG A 318 12.08 -8.33 -4.73
CA ARG A 318 10.75 -7.76 -4.41
C ARG A 318 9.63 -8.70 -4.79
N VAL A 319 8.53 -8.58 -4.06
CA VAL A 319 7.23 -9.11 -4.47
C VAL A 319 6.42 -7.93 -4.99
N VAL A 320 5.90 -8.05 -6.21
CA VAL A 320 5.00 -7.06 -6.79
C VAL A 320 3.59 -7.64 -6.82
N MET A 321 2.66 -6.96 -6.14
CA MET A 321 1.24 -7.26 -6.22
C MET A 321 0.57 -6.26 -7.17
N VAL A 322 -0.05 -6.77 -8.23
CA VAL A 322 -0.72 -5.96 -9.24
C VAL A 322 -2.20 -6.29 -9.24
N THR A 323 -3.04 -5.29 -9.00
CA THR A 323 -4.50 -5.43 -9.04
C THR A 323 -5.06 -4.60 -10.17
N LEU A 324 -5.71 -5.28 -11.12
CA LEU A 324 -6.27 -4.70 -12.35
C LEU A 324 -7.64 -5.32 -12.65
N PRO A 325 -8.43 -4.75 -13.57
CA PRO A 325 -9.53 -5.47 -14.21
C PRO A 325 -9.10 -6.88 -14.63
N GLU A 326 -9.97 -7.87 -14.41
CA GLU A 326 -9.63 -9.30 -14.55
C GLU A 326 -9.05 -9.63 -15.94
N ASP A 327 -9.62 -9.07 -17.02
CA ASP A 327 -9.15 -9.27 -18.39
C ASP A 327 -7.76 -8.65 -18.64
N GLU A 328 -7.47 -7.51 -18.03
CA GLU A 328 -6.16 -6.86 -18.12
C GLU A 328 -5.10 -7.60 -17.30
N ALA A 329 -5.48 -8.12 -16.13
CA ALA A 329 -4.60 -8.94 -15.30
C ALA A 329 -4.15 -10.20 -16.07
N VAL A 330 -5.07 -10.92 -16.71
CA VAL A 330 -4.74 -12.09 -17.54
C VAL A 330 -3.75 -11.71 -18.64
N ARG A 331 -4.02 -10.62 -19.36
CA ARG A 331 -3.13 -10.16 -20.44
C ARG A 331 -1.77 -9.70 -19.94
N LEU A 332 -1.68 -9.17 -18.71
CA LEU A 332 -0.41 -8.78 -18.09
C LEU A 332 0.49 -9.99 -17.80
N CYS A 333 -0.09 -11.12 -17.38
CA CYS A 333 0.64 -12.37 -17.22
C CYS A 333 1.27 -12.89 -18.53
N GLU A 334 0.70 -12.50 -19.67
CA GLU A 334 1.15 -12.88 -21.01
C GLU A 334 2.10 -11.83 -21.64
N ASP A 335 2.43 -10.73 -20.95
CA ASP A 335 3.27 -9.67 -21.49
C ASP A 335 4.73 -10.13 -21.67
N ASP A 336 5.22 -10.09 -22.91
CA ASP A 336 6.56 -10.54 -23.30
C ASP A 336 7.68 -9.89 -22.46
N LEU A 337 7.52 -8.62 -22.06
CA LEU A 337 8.54 -7.91 -21.29
C LEU A 337 8.60 -8.43 -19.85
N ILE A 338 7.45 -8.69 -19.22
CA ILE A 338 7.40 -9.32 -17.88
C ILE A 338 7.98 -10.74 -17.96
N LEU A 339 7.54 -11.53 -18.94
CA LEU A 339 8.01 -12.91 -19.14
C LEU A 339 9.51 -13.00 -19.42
N SER A 340 10.11 -11.97 -20.04
CA SER A 340 11.55 -11.90 -20.28
C SER A 340 12.40 -11.93 -18.99
N PHE A 341 11.82 -11.51 -17.85
CA PHE A 341 12.47 -11.62 -16.54
C PHE A 341 12.14 -12.92 -15.81
N SER A 342 11.19 -13.72 -16.30
CA SER A 342 10.77 -15.00 -15.70
C SER A 342 10.52 -14.91 -14.19
N PRO A 343 9.69 -13.96 -13.70
CA PRO A 343 9.39 -13.85 -12.28
C PRO A 343 8.67 -15.10 -11.76
N THR A 344 8.84 -15.40 -10.48
CA THR A 344 8.11 -16.49 -9.84
C THR A 344 6.68 -16.04 -9.57
N ILE A 345 5.70 -16.77 -10.10
CA ILE A 345 4.27 -16.48 -9.87
C ILE A 345 3.89 -17.03 -8.49
N LEU A 346 3.60 -16.14 -7.55
CA LEU A 346 3.15 -16.51 -6.20
C LEU A 346 1.62 -16.55 -6.10
N MET A 347 0.92 -15.79 -6.94
CA MET A 347 -0.52 -15.81 -7.13
C MET A 347 -0.81 -15.37 -8.55
N GLY A 348 -1.55 -16.17 -9.31
CA GLY A 348 -1.94 -15.88 -10.68
C GLY A 348 -3.44 -15.65 -10.81
N VAL A 349 -3.88 -15.27 -12.02
CA VAL A 349 -5.30 -15.35 -12.37
C VAL A 349 -5.60 -16.80 -12.73
N ASN A 350 -6.59 -17.41 -12.07
CA ASN A 350 -7.03 -18.77 -12.40
C ASN A 350 -7.63 -18.76 -13.82
N ASN A 351 -7.03 -19.51 -14.75
CA ASN A 351 -7.62 -19.76 -16.07
C ASN A 351 -8.68 -20.87 -16.01
#